data_AF-A0AA43EDS6-F1
#
_entry.id   AF-A0AA43EDS6-F1
#
_cell.length_a   1.000
_cell.length_b   1.000
_cell.length_c   1.000
_cell.angle_alpha   90.00
_cell.angle_beta   90.00
_cell.angle_gamma   90.00
#
_symmetry.space_group_name_H-M   'P 1'
#
loop_
_entity.id
_entity.type
_entity.pdbx_description
1 polymer ?
#
loop_
_entity_poly.entity_id
_entity_poly.type
_entity_poly.pdbx_seq_one_letter_code
_entity_poly.pdbx_strand_id
1 'polypeptide(L)'
;MSNVGILEESRAHEGTHESHVLYNRAVELVNRNRVAAARKELEKALQICPRHPGYLSLYGLCMAIESEDYEAARRLCESATRLDPTDPAVRVNLGKVLRLQGDARAAYHEFIAAWKIDKKHPGPASELSRMGIRRPPVLGFLPRSHWANIVLGKVRARALRLGLRIGH
;
A
#
# COMPACT_ATOMS: atom_id res chain seq x y z
N MET A 1 16.50 -26.99 -14.04
CA MET A 1 16.59 -25.95 -13.01
C MET A 1 15.30 -25.99 -12.22
N SER A 2 15.42 -26.28 -10.93
CA SER A 2 14.59 -27.27 -10.24
C SER A 2 13.28 -26.71 -9.64
N ASN A 3 12.19 -27.48 -9.77
CA ASN A 3 10.87 -27.24 -9.15
C ASN A 3 10.94 -27.01 -7.62
N VAL A 4 12.02 -27.48 -6.99
CA VAL A 4 12.33 -27.30 -5.56
C VAL A 4 12.59 -25.83 -5.20
N GLY A 5 13.26 -25.06 -6.07
CA GLY A 5 13.56 -23.65 -5.80
C GLY A 5 12.32 -22.76 -5.80
N ILE A 6 11.35 -23.05 -6.68
CA ILE A 6 10.06 -22.33 -6.74
C ILE A 6 9.21 -22.62 -5.49
N LEU A 7 9.25 -23.85 -4.98
CA LEU A 7 8.51 -24.26 -3.78
C LEU A 7 9.11 -23.69 -2.49
N GLU A 8 10.43 -23.57 -2.41
CA GLU A 8 11.10 -22.91 -1.26
C GLU A 8 10.90 -21.39 -1.27
N GLU A 9 10.92 -20.74 -2.44
CA GLU A 9 10.58 -19.33 -2.52
C GLU A 9 9.13 -19.08 -2.11
N SER A 10 8.16 -19.86 -2.63
CA SER A 10 6.75 -19.76 -2.24
C SER A 10 6.54 -19.92 -0.73
N ARG A 11 7.26 -20.85 -0.07
CA ARG A 11 7.22 -21.03 1.39
C ARG A 11 7.88 -19.90 2.17
N ALA A 12 8.89 -19.24 1.61
CA ALA A 12 9.54 -18.09 2.26
C ALA A 12 8.64 -16.83 2.26
N HIS A 13 7.63 -16.80 1.39
CA HIS A 13 6.58 -15.77 1.38
C HIS A 13 5.39 -16.14 2.28
N GLU A 14 5.11 -17.44 2.47
CA GLU A 14 4.06 -17.91 3.38
C GLU A 14 4.51 -17.72 4.83
N GLY A 15 4.02 -16.67 5.49
CA GLY A 15 4.32 -16.44 6.89
C GLY A 15 3.82 -17.58 7.78
N THR A 16 4.54 -17.83 8.87
CA THR A 16 4.09 -18.73 9.93
C THR A 16 2.98 -18.08 10.75
N HIS A 17 2.16 -18.88 11.44
CA HIS A 17 1.14 -18.35 12.36
C HIS A 17 1.73 -17.34 13.36
N GLU A 18 2.91 -17.63 13.91
CA GLU A 18 3.62 -16.75 14.82
C GLU A 18 4.01 -15.42 14.15
N SER A 19 4.61 -15.46 12.96
CA SER A 19 4.98 -14.24 12.23
C SER A 19 3.76 -13.39 11.84
N HIS A 20 2.63 -14.04 11.54
CA HIS A 20 1.36 -13.37 11.25
C HIS A 20 0.80 -12.66 12.50
N VAL A 21 0.90 -13.28 13.68
CA VAL A 21 0.48 -12.66 14.95
C VAL A 21 1.34 -11.43 15.25
N LEU A 22 2.66 -11.53 15.08
CA LEU A 22 3.58 -10.40 15.24
C LEU A 22 3.25 -9.25 14.27
N TYR A 23 2.98 -9.58 13.00
CA TYR A 23 2.57 -8.61 11.99
C TYR A 23 1.24 -7.93 12.34
N ASN A 24 0.21 -8.69 12.70
CA ASN A 24 -1.10 -8.14 13.07
C ASN A 24 -0.99 -7.19 14.26
N ARG A 25 -0.15 -7.54 15.25
CA ARG A 25 0.16 -6.65 16.37
C ARG A 25 0.88 -5.39 15.92
N ALA A 26 1.83 -5.49 14.99
CA ALA A 26 2.51 -4.33 14.43
C ALA A 26 1.53 -3.39 13.70
N VAL A 27 0.60 -3.93 12.91
CA VAL A 27 -0.46 -3.15 12.24
C VAL A 27 -1.30 -2.39 13.28
N GLU A 28 -1.72 -3.05 14.36
CA GLU A 28 -2.47 -2.41 15.43
C GLU A 28 -1.66 -1.30 16.13
N LEU A 29 -0.36 -1.53 16.34
CA LEU A 29 0.53 -0.52 16.91
C LEU A 29 0.70 0.69 16.00
N VAL A 30 0.80 0.50 14.68
CA VAL A 30 0.81 1.59 13.70
C VAL A 30 -0.49 2.39 13.75
N ASN A 31 -1.65 1.73 13.83
CA ASN A 31 -2.96 2.39 13.94
C ASN A 31 -3.07 3.24 15.22
N ARG A 32 -2.39 2.84 16.29
CA ARG A 32 -2.28 3.60 17.56
C ARG A 32 -1.14 4.61 17.57
N ASN A 33 -0.51 4.88 16.42
CA ASN A 33 0.62 5.78 16.25
C ASN A 33 1.87 5.39 17.09
N ARG A 34 1.99 4.12 17.49
CA ARG A 34 3.13 3.56 18.25
C ARG A 34 4.15 2.92 17.30
N VAL A 35 4.72 3.73 16.41
CA VAL A 35 5.54 3.27 15.28
C VAL A 35 6.80 2.53 15.72
N ALA A 36 7.53 3.04 16.72
CA ALA A 36 8.74 2.38 17.23
C ALA A 36 8.46 0.98 17.81
N ALA A 37 7.30 0.80 18.45
CA ALA A 37 6.89 -0.51 18.95
C ALA A 37 6.49 -1.45 17.81
N ALA A 38 5.79 -0.93 16.79
CA ALA A 38 5.45 -1.71 15.60
C ALA A 38 6.70 -2.21 14.87
N ARG A 39 7.73 -1.35 14.74
CA ARG A 39 9.00 -1.71 14.12
C ARG A 39 9.67 -2.90 14.82
N LYS A 40 9.66 -2.94 16.16
CA LYS A 40 10.21 -4.07 16.94
C LYS A 40 9.46 -5.38 16.71
N GLU A 41 8.13 -5.35 16.61
CA GLU A 41 7.36 -6.57 16.32
C GLU A 41 7.58 -7.03 14.87
N LEU A 42 7.74 -6.10 13.92
CA LEU A 42 8.08 -6.41 12.53
C LEU A 42 9.49 -6.97 12.39
N GLU A 43 10.45 -6.49 13.17
CA GLU A 43 11.81 -7.05 13.22
C GLU A 43 11.78 -8.52 13.61
N LYS A 44 11.01 -8.89 14.64
CA LYS A 44 10.80 -10.29 15.02
C LYS A 44 10.10 -11.09 13.91
N ALA A 45 9.07 -10.52 13.28
CA ALA A 45 8.37 -11.19 12.19
C ALA A 45 9.31 -11.45 10.99
N LEU A 46 10.21 -10.52 10.69
CA LEU A 46 11.23 -10.63 9.64
C LEU A 46 12.37 -11.58 10.01
N GLN A 47 12.67 -11.79 11.29
CA GLN A 47 13.60 -12.85 11.71
C GLN A 47 13.06 -14.25 11.36
N ILE A 48 11.73 -14.43 11.42
CA ILE A 48 11.07 -15.68 11.06
C ILE A 48 10.88 -15.79 9.54
N CYS A 49 10.39 -14.72 8.91
CA CYS A 49 10.11 -14.66 7.47
C CYS A 49 10.77 -13.43 6.82
N PRO A 50 12.07 -13.51 6.46
CA PRO A 50 12.85 -12.35 6.01
C PRO A 50 12.39 -11.75 4.68
N ARG A 51 11.73 -12.55 3.83
CA ARG A 51 11.29 -12.17 2.48
C ARG A 51 9.78 -11.93 2.39
N HIS A 52 9.07 -11.80 3.51
CA HIS A 52 7.64 -11.54 3.46
C HIS A 52 7.36 -10.10 2.97
N PRO A 53 6.66 -9.90 1.83
CA PRO A 53 6.46 -8.59 1.20
C PRO A 53 5.76 -7.59 2.14
N GLY A 54 4.66 -8.04 2.76
CA GLY A 54 3.90 -7.22 3.71
C GLY A 54 4.75 -6.70 4.87
N TYR A 55 5.62 -7.54 5.44
CA TYR A 55 6.41 -7.21 6.63
C TYR A 55 7.51 -6.24 6.25
N LEU A 56 8.24 -6.51 5.16
CA LEU A 56 9.27 -5.63 4.62
C LEU A 56 8.70 -4.24 4.31
N SER A 57 7.55 -4.17 3.65
CA SER A 57 6.95 -2.88 3.28
C SER A 57 6.50 -2.07 4.49
N LEU A 58 5.90 -2.72 5.50
CA LEU A 58 5.45 -2.04 6.71
C LEU A 58 6.62 -1.65 7.61
N TYR A 59 7.67 -2.47 7.66
CA TYR A 59 8.91 -2.18 8.37
C TYR A 59 9.62 -0.96 7.76
N GLY A 60 9.74 -0.93 6.43
CA GLY A 60 10.26 0.24 5.71
C GLY A 60 9.45 1.51 5.99
N LEU A 61 8.11 1.43 5.98
CA LEU A 61 7.27 2.57 6.35
C LEU A 61 7.50 3.03 7.80
N CYS A 62 7.64 2.10 8.76
CA CYS A 62 7.93 2.45 10.15
C CYS A 62 9.30 3.13 10.29
N MET A 63 10.32 2.64 9.58
CA MET A 63 11.65 3.26 9.54
C MET A 63 11.61 4.69 8.99
N ALA A 64 10.88 4.92 7.89
CA ALA A 64 10.72 6.26 7.32
C ALA A 64 10.09 7.25 8.30
N ILE A 65 9.17 6.81 9.14
CA ILE A 65 8.47 7.67 10.11
C ILE A 65 9.32 7.92 11.36
N GLU A 66 10.06 6.93 11.85
CA GLU A 66 10.83 7.04 13.10
C GLU A 66 12.20 7.70 12.90
N SER A 67 12.91 7.31 11.84
CA SER A 67 14.33 7.67 11.66
C SER A 67 14.58 8.62 10.49
N GLU A 68 13.55 8.91 9.69
CA GLU A 68 13.65 9.72 8.46
C GLU A 68 14.69 9.19 7.44
N ASP A 69 15.13 7.94 7.58
CA ASP A 69 15.98 7.26 6.60
C ASP A 69 15.12 6.77 5.43
N TYR A 70 14.71 7.73 4.60
CA TYR A 70 13.82 7.50 3.48
C TYR A 70 14.44 6.61 2.41
N GLU A 71 15.76 6.67 2.23
CA GLU A 71 16.46 5.85 1.24
C GLU A 71 16.48 4.37 1.64
N ALA A 72 16.78 4.04 2.90
CA ALA A 72 16.68 2.66 3.37
C ALA A 72 15.24 2.15 3.34
N ALA A 73 14.29 2.96 3.81
CA ALA A 73 12.87 2.63 3.79
C ALA A 73 12.37 2.35 2.37
N ARG A 74 12.76 3.20 1.41
CA ARG A 74 12.40 3.06 0.00
C ARG A 74 12.93 1.74 -0.56
N ARG A 75 14.20 1.41 -0.34
CA ARG A 75 14.78 0.14 -0.82
C ARG A 75 14.04 -1.09 -0.29
N LEU A 76 13.63 -1.07 0.98
CA LEU A 76 12.84 -2.15 1.58
C LEU A 76 11.47 -2.28 0.92
N CYS A 77 10.76 -1.16 0.74
CA CYS A 77 9.46 -1.14 0.08
C CYS A 77 9.55 -1.54 -1.40
N GLU A 78 10.56 -1.09 -2.14
CA GLU A 78 10.81 -1.52 -3.53
C GLU A 78 11.14 -3.02 -3.61
N SER A 79 11.83 -3.57 -2.61
CA SER A 79 12.02 -5.02 -2.53
C SER A 79 10.70 -5.74 -2.30
N ALA A 80 9.85 -5.24 -1.41
CA ALA A 80 8.52 -5.79 -1.18
C ALA A 80 7.65 -5.77 -2.45
N THR A 81 7.67 -4.69 -3.25
CA THR A 81 6.90 -4.62 -4.50
C THR A 81 7.44 -5.54 -5.60
N ARG A 82 8.73 -5.91 -5.57
CA ARG A 82 9.28 -6.95 -6.46
C ARG A 82 8.88 -8.36 -6.01
N LEU A 83 8.82 -8.58 -4.70
CA LEU A 83 8.46 -9.86 -4.09
C LEU A 83 6.97 -10.17 -4.28
N ASP A 84 6.10 -9.17 -4.15
CA ASP A 84 4.69 -9.27 -4.53
C ASP A 84 4.24 -8.02 -5.29
N PRO A 85 4.25 -8.06 -6.63
CA PRO A 85 3.82 -6.93 -7.45
C PRO A 85 2.30 -6.74 -7.49
N THR A 86 1.54 -7.72 -6.99
CA THR A 86 0.08 -7.79 -7.04
C THR A 86 -0.61 -7.40 -5.74
N ASP A 87 0.13 -7.22 -4.64
CA ASP A 87 -0.44 -6.70 -3.41
C ASP A 87 -0.56 -5.16 -3.46
N PRO A 88 -1.77 -4.58 -3.38
CA PRO A 88 -1.95 -3.15 -3.33
C PRO A 88 -1.37 -2.52 -2.05
N ALA A 89 -1.30 -3.24 -0.93
CA ALA A 89 -0.82 -2.72 0.35
C ALA A 89 0.68 -2.40 0.31
N VAL A 90 1.52 -3.27 -0.27
CA VAL A 90 2.97 -3.01 -0.39
C VAL A 90 3.26 -1.77 -1.22
N ARG A 91 2.48 -1.54 -2.30
CA ARG A 91 2.60 -0.33 -3.14
C ARG A 91 2.13 0.93 -2.43
N VAL A 92 1.07 0.84 -1.63
CA VAL A 92 0.63 1.95 -0.77
C VAL A 92 1.73 2.33 0.21
N ASN A 93 2.39 1.36 0.83
CA ASN A 93 3.49 1.63 1.76
C ASN A 93 4.68 2.29 1.05
N LEU A 94 5.07 1.82 -0.14
CA LEU A 94 6.08 2.50 -0.97
C LEU A 94 5.68 3.94 -1.29
N GLY A 95 4.45 4.16 -1.74
CA GLY A 95 3.93 5.50 -2.02
C GLY A 95 3.95 6.42 -0.80
N LYS A 96 3.63 5.91 0.39
CA LYS A 96 3.72 6.68 1.65
C LYS A 96 5.16 7.06 1.97
N VAL A 97 6.12 6.15 1.80
CA VAL A 97 7.55 6.42 2.01
C VAL A 97 8.04 7.50 1.04
N LEU A 98 7.73 7.37 -0.26
CA LEU A 98 8.08 8.37 -1.27
C LEU A 98 7.48 9.74 -0.96
N ARG A 99 6.24 9.78 -0.44
CA ARG A 99 5.60 11.03 -0.01
C ARG A 99 6.31 11.64 1.19
N LEU A 100 6.76 10.84 2.16
CA LEU A 100 7.54 11.33 3.31
C LEU A 100 8.91 11.86 2.86
N GLN A 101 9.53 11.22 1.87
CA GLN A 101 10.75 11.67 1.23
C GLN A 101 10.59 13.00 0.44
N GLY A 102 9.35 13.43 0.18
CA GLY A 102 9.05 14.62 -0.61
C GLY A 102 8.84 14.36 -2.11
N ASP A 103 8.98 13.12 -2.58
CA ASP A 103 8.69 12.74 -3.97
C ASP A 103 7.20 12.46 -4.15
N ALA A 104 6.41 13.54 -4.15
CA ALA A 104 4.96 13.47 -4.35
C ALA A 104 4.59 12.89 -5.74
N ARG A 105 5.46 13.05 -6.75
CA ARG A 105 5.19 12.53 -8.10
C ARG A 105 5.30 11.02 -8.11
N ALA A 106 6.39 10.46 -7.60
CA ALA A 106 6.56 9.01 -7.51
C ALA A 106 5.49 8.37 -6.59
N ALA A 107 5.18 9.02 -5.46
CA ALA A 107 4.12 8.58 -4.57
C ALA A 107 2.76 8.45 -5.30
N TYR A 108 2.41 9.44 -6.12
CA TYR A 108 1.19 9.41 -6.94
C TYR A 108 1.15 8.21 -7.88
N HIS A 109 2.28 7.91 -8.56
CA HIS A 109 2.37 6.77 -9.46
C HIS A 109 2.12 5.44 -8.72
N GLU A 110 2.69 5.27 -7.53
CA GLU A 110 2.48 4.07 -6.73
C GLU A 110 1.04 3.94 -6.22
N PHE A 111 0.41 5.03 -5.78
CA PHE A 111 -1.00 4.97 -5.39
C PHE A 111 -1.92 4.66 -6.57
N ILE A 112 -1.65 5.19 -7.76
CA ILE A 112 -2.41 4.83 -8.97
C ILE A 112 -2.19 3.36 -9.35
N ALA A 113 -0.95 2.87 -9.26
CA ALA A 113 -0.65 1.46 -9.51
C ALA A 113 -1.41 0.55 -8.54
N ALA A 114 -1.36 0.83 -7.25
CA ALA A 114 -2.10 0.11 -6.22
C ALA A 114 -3.62 0.14 -6.45
N TRP A 115 -4.16 1.30 -6.86
CA TRP A 115 -5.59 1.44 -7.16
C TRP A 115 -6.03 0.67 -8.41
N LYS A 116 -5.14 0.51 -9.39
CA LYS A 116 -5.42 -0.29 -10.60
C LYS A 116 -5.49 -1.79 -10.28
N ILE A 117 -4.70 -2.24 -9.31
CA ILE A 117 -4.70 -3.62 -8.82
C ILE A 117 -6.01 -3.93 -8.09
N ASP A 118 -6.32 -3.17 -7.03
CA ASP A 118 -7.58 -3.29 -6.31
C ASP A 118 -8.24 -1.93 -6.11
N LYS A 119 -9.35 -1.75 -6.83
CA LYS A 119 -10.16 -0.52 -6.79
C LYS A 119 -10.94 -0.36 -5.48
N LYS A 120 -11.16 -1.46 -4.74
CA LYS A 120 -11.88 -1.48 -3.47
C LYS A 120 -10.94 -1.26 -2.28
N HIS A 121 -9.64 -1.47 -2.44
CA HIS A 121 -8.66 -1.22 -1.39
C HIS A 121 -8.70 0.27 -0.96
N PRO A 122 -8.92 0.58 0.33
CA PRO A 122 -9.13 1.95 0.78
C PRO A 122 -7.83 2.78 0.77
N GLY A 123 -6.68 2.15 0.97
CA GLY A 123 -5.37 2.81 1.10
C GLY A 123 -5.05 3.82 0.00
N PRO A 124 -4.99 3.43 -1.29
CA PRO A 124 -4.62 4.34 -2.37
C PRO A 124 -5.56 5.52 -2.53
N ALA A 125 -6.88 5.28 -2.41
CA ALA A 125 -7.89 6.33 -2.57
C ALA A 125 -7.80 7.37 -1.45
N SER A 126 -7.53 6.94 -0.21
CA SER A 126 -7.33 7.83 0.94
C SER A 126 -6.07 8.68 0.77
N GLU A 127 -4.94 8.08 0.37
CA GLU A 127 -3.68 8.81 0.17
C GLU A 127 -3.76 9.81 -1.00
N LEU A 128 -4.35 9.43 -2.13
CA LEU A 128 -4.59 10.34 -3.25
C LEU A 128 -5.44 11.54 -2.84
N SER A 129 -6.50 11.29 -2.05
CA SER A 129 -7.36 12.36 -1.53
C SER A 129 -6.60 13.28 -0.58
N ARG A 130 -5.74 12.73 0.27
CA ARG A 130 -4.88 13.47 1.21
C ARG A 130 -3.86 14.36 0.50
N MET A 131 -3.39 13.96 -0.67
CA MET A 131 -2.53 14.78 -1.53
C MET A 131 -3.28 15.90 -2.28
N GLY A 132 -4.59 16.08 -2.02
CA GLY A 132 -5.44 17.00 -2.78
C GLY A 132 -5.77 16.51 -4.19
N ILE A 133 -5.33 15.30 -4.55
CA ILE A 133 -5.52 14.73 -5.87
C ILE A 133 -6.85 14.01 -5.89
N ARG A 134 -7.88 14.73 -6.34
CA ARG A 134 -9.21 14.15 -6.55
C ARG A 134 -9.15 13.10 -7.65
N ARG A 135 -9.92 12.01 -7.43
CA ARG A 135 -10.06 10.83 -8.31
C ARG A 135 -9.93 11.21 -9.79
N PRO A 136 -9.17 10.45 -10.60
CA PRO A 136 -8.97 10.80 -11.99
C PRO A 136 -10.30 10.92 -12.72
N PRO A 137 -10.34 11.78 -13.77
CA PRO A 137 -11.51 11.95 -14.59
C PRO A 137 -11.99 10.59 -15.12
N VAL A 138 -13.31 10.44 -15.29
CA VAL A 138 -13.90 9.20 -15.82
C VAL A 138 -13.35 8.91 -17.21
N LEU A 139 -13.16 9.97 -17.99
CA LEU A 139 -12.50 9.94 -19.30
C LEU A 139 -11.12 10.58 -19.16
N GLY A 140 -10.09 9.75 -19.12
CA GLY A 140 -8.69 10.16 -18.92
C GLY A 140 -8.10 11.03 -20.04
N PHE A 141 -8.71 11.00 -21.23
CA PHE A 141 -8.31 11.80 -22.40
C PHE A 141 -8.98 13.19 -22.42
N LEU A 142 -9.96 13.46 -21.56
CA LEU A 142 -10.62 14.76 -21.48
C LEU A 142 -10.17 15.54 -20.24
N PRO A 143 -10.06 16.88 -20.35
CA PRO A 143 -9.79 17.71 -19.18
C PRO A 143 -10.92 17.61 -18.16
N ARG A 144 -10.60 17.87 -16.89
CA ARG A 144 -11.58 17.77 -15.78
C ARG A 144 -12.72 18.80 -15.87
N SER A 145 -12.45 19.95 -16.48
CA SER A 145 -13.46 21.00 -16.76
C SER A 145 -14.41 20.61 -17.88
N HIS A 146 -14.12 19.56 -18.64
CA HIS A 146 -14.99 19.10 -19.70
C HIS A 146 -16.32 18.61 -19.09
N TRP A 147 -17.43 19.16 -19.58
CA TRP A 147 -18.77 18.87 -19.09
C TRP A 147 -19.04 17.36 -18.97
N ALA A 148 -18.57 16.55 -19.93
CA ALA A 148 -18.72 15.10 -19.91
C ALA A 148 -18.05 14.46 -18.69
N ASN A 149 -16.85 14.89 -18.32
CA ASN A 149 -16.16 14.40 -17.12
C ASN A 149 -16.87 14.84 -15.83
N ILE A 150 -17.43 16.05 -15.81
CA ILE A 150 -18.20 16.57 -14.68
C ILE A 150 -19.49 15.75 -14.49
N VAL A 151 -20.24 15.52 -15.56
CA VAL A 151 -21.51 14.77 -15.56
C VAL A 151 -21.26 13.31 -15.18
N LEU A 152 -20.32 12.63 -15.82
CA LEU A 152 -19.96 11.24 -15.50
C LEU A 152 -19.44 11.12 -14.06
N GLY A 153 -18.73 12.12 -13.56
CA GLY A 153 -18.33 12.20 -12.15
C GLY A 153 -19.53 12.22 -11.20
N LYS A 154 -20.56 13.04 -11.49
CA LYS A 154 -21.81 13.10 -10.70
C LYS A 154 -22.59 11.79 -10.75
N VAL A 155 -22.72 11.19 -11.93
CA VAL A 155 -23.41 9.90 -12.12
C VAL A 155 -22.71 8.79 -11.33
N ARG A 156 -21.38 8.68 -11.45
CA ARG A 156 -20.56 7.72 -10.70
C ARG A 156 -20.70 7.91 -9.18
N ALA A 157 -20.73 9.15 -8.69
CA ALA A 157 -20.91 9.45 -7.28
C ALA A 157 -22.33 9.09 -6.76
N ARG A 158 -23.35 9.18 -7.61
CA ARG A 158 -24.73 8.79 -7.28
C ARG A 158 -24.89 7.27 -7.26
N ALA A 159 -24.27 6.58 -8.21
CA ALA A 159 -24.24 5.12 -8.27
C ALA A 159 -23.58 4.49 -7.02
N LEU A 160 -22.44 5.03 -6.56
CA LEU A 160 -21.79 4.55 -5.33
C LEU A 160 -22.65 4.76 -4.08
N ARG A 161 -23.37 5.89 -3.98
CA ARG A 161 -24.29 6.15 -2.86
C ARG A 161 -25.52 5.25 -2.85
N LEU A 162 -26.01 4.84 -4.02
CA LEU A 162 -27.12 3.90 -4.14
C LEU A 162 -26.67 2.46 -3.89
N GLY A 163 -25.48 2.07 -4.38
CA GLY A 163 -24.90 0.75 -4.11
C GLY A 163 -24.57 0.52 -2.62
N LEU A 164 -24.24 1.59 -1.87
CA LEU A 164 -24.05 1.53 -0.41
C LEU A 164 -25.38 1.46 0.38
N ARG A 165 -26.54 1.70 -0.26
CA ARG A 165 -27.86 1.70 0.38
C ARG A 165 -28.66 0.40 0.20
N ILE A 166 -28.21 -0.51 -0.65
CA ILE A 166 -28.92 -1.77 -0.98
C ILE A 166 -28.27 -2.97 -0.27
N GLY A 167 -27.34 -2.72 0.67
CA GLY A 167 -26.62 -3.74 1.43
C GLY A 167 -26.97 -3.78 2.93
N HIS A 168 -28.24 -3.59 3.29
CA HIS A 168 -28.77 -3.81 4.64
C HIS A 168 -29.98 -4.73 4.58
#